data_AF-A0A937BTS2-F1
#
_entry.id   AF-A0A937BTS2-F1
#
_cell.length_a   1.000
_cell.length_b   1.000
_cell.length_c   1.000
_cell.angle_alpha   90.00
_cell.angle_beta   90.00
_cell.angle_gamma   90.00
#
_symmetry.space_group_name_H-M   'P 1'
#
loop_
_entity.id
_entity.type
_entity.pdbx_description
1 polymer ?
#
loop_
_entity_poly.entity_id
_entity_poly.type
_entity_poly.pdbx_seq_one_letter_code
_entity_poly.pdbx_strand_id
1 'polypeptide(L)'
;MIDLTGDGKADLLITEDNAFFAMNQQVEKGFVDSYKTEKAFEEEAGPHVIFSNPDQSIFLADMNGDGMTDIVRMRNGEVCYWPNMGYGKFGGKIGMDNAPIFDHPDSFNPSYIRLADIDGSGTTDIIYLGKNKFSCWKNLSGNLLVKPIRNRIISGNTFPFKITVTDLLGNGVACIVWSSLLSKDASSPIKYIDLMNSKKPHIMVSYKNNLGKEVTFEYTPSTKFYIEDKLAGKPWVTKLHFPVHCISKTITEDKISGYRFVNEYKYHHGYYDHAEREFRGFGMVEQVDTETFEHWEKGNASNIVENSLDQEPVVSKTWSHIGAFLQKDKILSQFANEYWFEEMNKQGFSVPHHELSLPDAILIAAPGIDSAILNTLSTQEWREAFRACKGMVLRTEVLQKMPLKMGILMKRKKELTPFSVATHNCIIN
;
A
#
# COMPACT_ATOMS: atom_id res chain seq x y z
N MET A 1 3.01 6.19 24.80
CA MET A 1 3.62 5.10 24.00
C MET A 1 3.85 5.65 22.61
N ILE A 2 5.03 5.40 22.05
CA ILE A 2 5.56 5.99 20.82
C ILE A 2 6.51 4.97 20.21
N ASP A 3 6.54 4.80 18.89
CA ASP A 3 7.58 3.99 18.24
C ASP A 3 8.90 4.78 18.26
N LEU A 4 9.85 4.34 19.10
CA LEU A 4 11.13 5.01 19.27
C LEU A 4 12.20 4.50 18.31
N THR A 5 11.94 3.42 17.58
CA THR A 5 12.98 2.69 16.85
C THR A 5 12.71 2.57 15.35
N GLY A 6 11.58 3.09 14.85
CA GLY A 6 11.10 2.77 13.49
C GLY A 6 10.60 1.32 13.41
N ASP A 7 10.29 0.81 14.59
CA ASP A 7 9.78 -0.45 15.04
C ASP A 7 8.45 -0.96 14.45
N GLY A 8 7.62 -0.04 14.01
CA GLY A 8 6.18 -0.27 13.91
C GLY A 8 5.51 -0.78 15.20
N LYS A 9 6.23 -0.91 16.32
CA LYS A 9 5.70 -1.28 17.65
C LYS A 9 5.71 -0.08 18.56
N ALA A 10 4.83 -0.10 19.56
CA ALA A 10 4.65 1.03 20.46
C ALA A 10 5.57 0.85 21.68
N ASP A 11 6.64 1.62 21.74
CA ASP A 11 7.55 1.66 22.87
C ASP A 11 7.00 2.55 24.00
N LEU A 12 7.46 2.29 25.23
CA LEU A 12 7.12 3.10 26.38
C LEU A 12 8.16 4.20 26.57
N LEU A 13 7.74 5.46 26.44
CA LEU A 13 8.56 6.61 26.80
C LEU A 13 8.02 7.23 28.10
N ILE A 14 8.83 7.18 29.15
CA ILE A 14 8.59 7.84 30.43
C ILE A 14 9.47 9.08 30.50
N THR A 15 8.87 10.19 30.91
CA THR A 15 9.54 11.47 31.09
C THR A 15 9.83 11.70 32.57
N GLU A 16 11.11 11.70 32.95
CA GLU A 16 11.58 12.12 34.28
C GLU A 16 12.07 13.57 34.23
N ASP A 17 12.39 14.20 35.35
CA ASP A 17 12.79 15.62 35.39
C ASP A 17 13.96 15.93 34.44
N ASN A 18 15.01 15.10 34.46
CA ASN A 18 16.24 15.32 33.67
C ASN A 18 16.53 14.25 32.61
N ALA A 19 15.62 13.31 32.40
CA ALA A 19 15.86 12.20 31.48
C ALA A 19 14.59 11.64 30.84
N PHE A 20 14.77 11.03 29.67
CA PHE A 20 13.82 10.10 29.09
C PHE A 20 14.22 8.68 29.44
N PHE A 21 13.26 7.92 29.96
CA PHE A 21 13.37 6.49 30.15
C PHE A 21 12.52 5.79 29.10
N ALA A 22 13.17 5.16 28.14
CA ALA A 22 12.54 4.45 27.04
C ALA A 22 12.59 2.94 27.33
N MET A 23 11.51 2.21 27.05
CA MET A 23 11.51 0.75 27.04
C MET A 23 10.97 0.23 25.72
N ASN A 24 11.75 -0.63 25.06
CA ASN A 24 11.34 -1.21 23.78
C ASN A 24 10.35 -2.35 23.99
N GLN A 25 9.35 -2.42 23.11
CA GLN A 25 8.38 -3.50 23.10
C GLN A 25 8.93 -4.72 22.33
N GLN A 26 9.07 -5.85 23.02
CA GLN A 26 9.26 -7.16 22.39
C GLN A 26 7.97 -7.98 22.49
N VAL A 27 7.57 -8.58 21.36
CA VAL A 27 6.27 -9.26 21.19
C VAL A 27 6.01 -10.32 22.27
N GLU A 28 7.02 -11.12 22.62
CA GLU A 28 6.87 -12.24 23.56
C GLU A 28 7.29 -11.91 25.00
N LYS A 29 8.18 -10.93 25.18
CA LYS A 29 8.80 -10.62 26.49
C LYS A 29 8.28 -9.32 27.12
N GLY A 30 7.38 -8.61 26.45
CA GLY A 30 6.89 -7.31 26.91
C GLY A 30 7.97 -6.23 26.77
N PHE A 31 8.11 -5.38 27.78
CA PHE A 31 9.10 -4.30 27.79
C PHE A 31 10.38 -4.76 28.49
N VAL A 32 11.46 -4.95 27.75
CA VAL A 32 12.66 -5.68 28.23
C VAL A 32 13.96 -4.89 28.11
N ASP A 33 14.10 -4.04 27.09
CA ASP A 33 15.29 -3.22 26.87
C ASP A 33 14.99 -1.78 27.28
N SER A 34 15.69 -1.26 28.28
CA SER A 34 15.51 0.10 28.76
C SER A 34 16.72 0.99 28.48
N TYR A 35 16.47 2.19 27.97
CA TYR A 35 17.50 3.20 27.74
C TYR A 35 17.14 4.46 28.50
N LYS A 36 18.13 5.03 29.19
CA LYS A 36 18.00 6.32 29.84
C LYS A 36 18.82 7.34 29.05
N THR A 37 18.14 8.37 28.55
CA THR A 37 18.77 9.46 27.79
C THR A 37 18.57 10.75 28.56
N GLU A 38 19.65 11.48 28.81
CA GLU A 38 19.57 12.77 29.47
C GLU A 38 18.85 13.79 28.58
N LYS A 39 18.00 14.61 29.20
CA LYS A 39 17.35 15.73 28.52
C LYS A 39 18.37 16.84 28.31
N ALA A 40 18.29 17.51 27.17
CA ALA A 40 19.01 18.75 26.99
C ALA A 40 18.50 19.79 28.00
N PHE A 41 19.42 20.55 28.60
CA PHE A 41 19.08 21.67 29.48
C PHE A 41 18.41 22.82 28.71
N GLU A 42 18.75 22.98 27.43
CA GLU A 42 18.20 24.00 26.55
C GLU A 42 17.15 23.39 25.60
N GLU A 43 15.99 24.04 25.49
CA GLU A 43 14.88 23.60 24.64
C GLU A 43 15.27 23.50 23.16
N GLU A 44 16.16 24.37 22.71
CA GLU A 44 16.65 24.37 21.32
C GLU A 44 17.51 23.13 21.02
N ALA A 45 18.16 22.56 22.04
CA ALA A 45 18.99 21.37 21.91
C ALA A 45 18.23 20.06 22.14
N GLY A 46 17.01 20.10 22.69
CA GLY A 46 16.19 18.90 22.89
C GLY A 46 14.86 19.16 23.61
N PRO A 47 13.95 18.17 23.61
CA PRO A 47 12.59 18.37 24.10
C PRO A 47 12.53 18.56 25.62
N HIS A 48 12.35 19.80 26.06
CA HIS A 48 12.04 20.13 27.45
C HIS A 48 10.51 20.18 27.66
N VAL A 49 9.88 18.99 27.60
CA VAL A 49 8.42 18.88 27.55
C VAL A 49 7.81 18.96 28.95
N ILE A 50 7.09 20.05 29.21
CA ILE A 50 6.21 20.18 30.37
C ILE A 50 4.80 19.79 29.93
N PHE A 51 4.40 18.55 30.26
CA PHE A 51 3.09 17.97 29.91
C PHE A 51 1.88 18.68 30.56
N SER A 52 2.12 19.59 31.51
CA SER A 52 1.09 20.18 32.37
C SER A 52 0.73 21.64 32.07
N ASN A 53 1.19 22.23 30.96
CA ASN A 53 0.81 23.61 30.60
C ASN A 53 -0.41 23.60 29.65
N PRO A 54 -1.55 24.19 30.03
CA PRO A 54 -2.78 24.19 29.22
C PRO A 54 -2.67 24.97 27.89
N ASP A 55 -1.71 25.89 27.76
CA ASP A 55 -1.55 26.73 26.56
C ASP A 55 -0.76 26.04 25.44
N GLN A 56 -0.17 24.87 25.72
CA GLN A 56 0.57 24.08 24.75
C GLN A 56 0.06 22.64 24.72
N SER A 57 0.08 22.03 23.54
CA SER A 57 -0.26 20.63 23.41
C SER A 57 0.84 19.88 22.71
N ILE A 58 1.08 18.67 23.23
CA ILE A 58 2.09 17.76 22.73
C ILE A 58 1.39 16.69 21.92
N PHE A 59 1.88 16.50 20.71
CA PHE A 59 1.43 15.49 19.78
C PHE A 59 2.62 14.64 19.35
N LEU A 60 2.30 13.51 18.73
CA LEU A 60 3.26 12.57 18.18
C LEU A 60 2.92 12.39 16.70
N ALA A 61 3.87 12.69 15.82
CA ALA A 61 3.67 12.64 14.37
C ALA A 61 5.02 12.68 13.63
N ASP A 62 5.07 12.10 12.45
CA ASP A 62 6.20 12.22 11.53
C ASP A 62 6.10 13.56 10.78
N MET A 63 6.89 14.55 11.19
CA MET A 63 6.78 15.91 10.65
C MET A 63 7.71 16.15 9.45
N ASN A 64 8.79 15.38 9.30
CA ASN A 64 9.78 15.53 8.23
C ASN A 64 9.65 14.45 7.13
N GLY A 65 8.83 13.42 7.33
CA GLY A 65 8.57 12.34 6.38
C GLY A 65 9.64 11.24 6.39
N ASP A 66 10.40 11.09 7.48
CA ASP A 66 11.44 10.07 7.60
C ASP A 66 10.93 8.70 8.09
N GLY A 67 9.64 8.61 8.43
CA GLY A 67 8.98 7.41 8.93
C GLY A 67 9.09 7.22 10.45
N MET A 68 9.78 8.11 11.17
CA MET A 68 9.88 8.07 12.62
C MET A 68 8.84 9.00 13.27
N THR A 69 8.41 8.66 14.48
CA THR A 69 7.44 9.49 15.21
C THR A 69 8.15 10.55 16.03
N ASP A 70 7.96 11.83 15.68
CA ASP A 70 8.55 12.97 16.37
C ASP A 70 7.72 13.43 17.56
N ILE A 71 8.34 14.21 18.46
CA ILE A 71 7.62 14.99 19.47
C ILE A 71 7.26 16.33 18.87
N VAL A 72 5.97 16.66 18.82
CA VAL A 72 5.46 17.91 18.25
C VAL A 72 4.82 18.74 19.34
N ARG A 73 5.19 20.02 19.45
CA ARG A 73 4.50 21.00 20.30
C ARG A 73 3.74 21.99 19.43
N MET A 74 2.48 22.20 19.78
CA MET A 74 1.61 23.14 19.10
C MET A 74 0.97 24.12 20.09
N ARG A 75 1.01 25.40 19.72
CA ARG A 75 0.29 26.50 20.34
C ARG A 75 -0.45 27.28 19.26
N ASN A 76 -1.31 28.20 19.67
CA ASN A 76 -1.97 29.09 18.73
C ASN A 76 -0.96 30.09 18.13
N GLY A 77 -0.53 29.87 16.87
CA GLY A 77 0.49 30.67 16.21
C GLY A 77 1.93 30.17 16.34
N GLU A 78 2.16 28.99 16.94
CA GLU A 78 3.50 28.38 17.06
C GLU A 78 3.41 26.87 16.88
N VAL A 79 4.23 26.31 15.99
CA VAL A 79 4.37 24.86 15.79
C VAL A 79 5.85 24.54 15.73
N CYS A 80 6.30 23.61 16.55
CA CYS A 80 7.67 23.09 16.50
C CYS A 80 7.70 21.60 16.78
N TYR A 81 8.77 20.92 16.38
CA TYR A 81 8.98 19.51 16.67
C TYR A 81 10.45 19.22 16.97
N TRP A 82 10.69 18.08 17.61
CA TRP A 82 12.02 17.52 17.84
C TRP A 82 12.09 16.18 17.12
N PRO A 83 12.96 16.04 16.11
CA PRO A 83 13.02 14.84 15.28
C PRO A 83 13.47 13.65 16.12
N ASN A 84 12.83 12.52 15.93
CA ASN A 84 13.20 11.28 16.61
C ASN A 84 14.47 10.70 15.95
N MET A 85 15.53 10.56 16.75
CA MET A 85 16.84 10.05 16.29
C MET A 85 17.03 8.57 16.62
N GLY A 86 15.99 7.90 17.12
CA GLY A 86 16.03 6.52 17.54
C GLY A 86 16.38 6.33 19.02
N TYR A 87 15.91 5.23 19.60
CA TYR A 87 16.32 4.74 20.92
C TYR A 87 16.19 5.77 22.05
N GLY A 88 15.12 6.59 21.99
CA GLY A 88 14.84 7.62 23.00
C GLY A 88 15.67 8.90 22.87
N LYS A 89 16.42 9.08 21.78
CA LYS A 89 17.15 10.32 21.47
C LYS A 89 16.32 11.20 20.55
N PHE A 90 16.36 12.50 20.79
CA PHE A 90 15.68 13.50 19.98
C PHE A 90 16.66 14.58 19.56
N GLY A 91 16.50 15.10 18.35
CA GLY A 91 17.33 16.17 17.82
C GLY A 91 16.96 17.53 18.39
N GLY A 92 17.61 18.57 17.85
CA GLY A 92 17.31 19.97 18.18
C GLY A 92 15.92 20.39 17.72
N LYS A 93 15.40 21.46 18.33
CA LYS A 93 14.07 21.99 18.01
C LYS A 93 14.03 22.55 16.59
N ILE A 94 13.00 22.17 15.86
CA ILE A 94 12.69 22.73 14.54
C ILE A 94 11.38 23.50 14.66
N GLY A 95 11.45 24.82 14.53
CA GLY A 95 10.27 25.69 14.41
C GLY A 95 9.76 25.68 12.98
N MET A 96 8.45 25.45 12.79
CA MET A 96 7.83 25.49 11.48
C MET A 96 7.45 26.92 11.12
N ASP A 97 7.88 27.39 9.96
CA ASP A 97 7.51 28.70 9.44
C ASP A 97 6.00 28.76 9.11
N ASN A 98 5.45 29.97 9.19
CA ASN A 98 4.03 30.24 8.96
C ASN A 98 3.08 29.43 9.85
N ALA A 99 3.51 29.13 11.09
CA ALA A 99 2.67 28.53 12.10
C ALA A 99 1.33 29.30 12.23
N PRO A 100 0.19 28.63 12.06
CA PRO A 100 -1.07 29.33 11.92
C PRO A 100 -1.64 29.77 13.26
N ILE A 101 -2.32 30.92 13.25
CA ILE A 101 -3.31 31.26 14.27
C ILE A 101 -4.56 30.43 13.95
N PHE A 102 -4.77 29.35 14.70
CA PHE A 102 -5.86 28.39 14.53
C PHE A 102 -7.22 29.03 14.83
N ASP A 103 -7.29 29.79 15.93
CA ASP A 103 -8.52 30.48 16.36
C ASP A 103 -8.21 31.74 17.18
N HIS A 104 -9.25 32.45 17.63
CA HIS A 104 -9.12 33.47 18.66
C HIS A 104 -8.59 32.83 19.96
N PRO A 105 -7.69 33.48 20.72
CA PRO A 105 -7.11 32.92 21.95
C PRO A 105 -8.14 32.28 22.89
N ASP A 106 -9.25 32.97 23.17
CA ASP A 106 -10.32 32.47 24.06
C ASP A 106 -11.13 31.29 23.50
N SER A 107 -10.96 30.96 22.21
CA SER A 107 -11.69 29.89 21.52
C SER A 107 -10.78 28.76 21.04
N PHE A 108 -9.46 28.93 21.13
CA PHE A 108 -8.51 27.91 20.73
C PHE A 108 -8.64 26.71 21.64
N ASN A 109 -8.85 25.54 21.04
CA ASN A 109 -8.91 24.29 21.78
C ASN A 109 -8.00 23.26 21.10
N PRO A 110 -6.89 22.87 21.75
CA PRO A 110 -5.98 21.88 21.18
C PRO A 110 -6.62 20.52 20.90
N SER A 111 -7.69 20.15 21.60
CA SER A 111 -8.43 18.90 21.34
C SER A 111 -9.09 18.86 19.96
N TYR A 112 -9.17 19.99 19.25
CA TYR A 112 -9.67 20.10 17.88
C TYR A 112 -8.58 19.92 16.81
N ILE A 113 -7.33 19.75 17.23
CA ILE A 113 -6.22 19.44 16.32
C ILE A 113 -6.27 17.94 15.96
N ARG A 114 -6.10 17.65 14.68
CA ARG A 114 -5.81 16.30 14.17
C ARG A 114 -4.57 16.38 13.29
N LEU A 115 -3.77 15.33 13.35
CA LEU A 115 -2.54 15.19 12.59
C LEU A 115 -2.69 13.97 11.68
N ALA A 116 -2.48 14.15 10.38
CA ALA A 116 -2.49 13.08 9.40
C ALA A 116 -1.85 13.55 8.09
N ASP A 117 -1.19 12.66 7.36
CA ASP A 117 -0.83 12.91 5.95
C ASP A 117 -2.11 12.91 5.09
N ILE A 118 -2.47 14.06 4.55
CA ILE A 118 -3.71 14.26 3.78
C ILE A 118 -3.43 14.16 2.29
N ASP A 119 -2.26 14.63 1.86
CA ASP A 119 -1.89 14.70 0.46
C ASP A 119 -0.87 13.65 0.03
N GLY A 120 -0.65 12.61 0.83
CA GLY A 120 0.22 11.50 0.48
C GLY A 120 1.67 11.91 0.26
N SER A 121 2.10 13.03 0.83
CA SER A 121 3.48 13.53 0.73
C SER A 121 4.44 12.75 1.62
N GLY A 122 3.93 11.97 2.58
CA GLY A 122 4.69 11.31 3.63
C GLY A 122 4.86 12.17 4.88
N THR A 123 4.64 13.49 4.79
CA THR A 123 4.70 14.36 5.96
C THR A 123 3.34 14.53 6.61
N THR A 124 3.33 14.70 7.93
CA THR A 124 2.07 14.90 8.66
C THR A 124 1.53 16.32 8.51
N ASP A 125 0.33 16.45 7.96
CA ASP A 125 -0.41 17.71 7.84
C ASP A 125 -1.22 18.02 9.12
N ILE A 126 -1.62 19.28 9.26
CA ILE A 126 -2.40 19.75 10.40
C ILE A 126 -3.84 20.04 9.99
N ILE A 127 -4.78 19.49 10.75
CA ILE A 127 -6.20 19.76 10.65
C ILE A 127 -6.67 20.45 11.94
N TYR A 128 -7.42 21.54 11.80
CA TYR A 128 -8.10 22.19 12.91
C TYR A 128 -9.61 22.29 12.66
N LEU A 129 -10.37 21.94 13.70
CA LEU A 129 -11.83 21.79 13.67
C LEU A 129 -12.51 22.84 14.57
N GLY A 130 -12.27 24.12 14.29
CA GLY A 130 -12.88 25.24 15.04
C GLY A 130 -14.06 25.89 14.31
N LYS A 131 -15.02 26.45 15.06
CA LYS A 131 -16.10 27.34 14.53
C LYS A 131 -16.92 26.75 13.36
N ASN A 132 -17.21 25.45 13.38
CA ASN A 132 -17.88 24.72 12.29
C ASN A 132 -17.15 24.80 10.93
N LYS A 133 -15.85 25.09 10.97
CA LYS A 133 -14.98 25.13 9.79
C LYS A 133 -13.95 24.04 9.90
N PHE A 134 -13.68 23.45 8.76
CA PHE A 134 -12.54 22.57 8.57
C PHE A 134 -11.43 23.40 7.95
N SER A 135 -10.27 23.45 8.60
CA SER A 135 -9.06 24.07 8.06
C SER A 135 -7.92 23.06 8.06
N CYS A 136 -7.27 22.93 6.92
CA CYS A 136 -6.16 22.00 6.71
C CYS A 136 -4.94 22.79 6.25
N TRP A 137 -3.80 22.62 6.93
CA TRP A 137 -2.51 23.19 6.56
C TRP A 137 -1.60 22.07 6.12
N LYS A 138 -1.12 22.19 4.87
CA LYS A 138 -0.17 21.25 4.31
C LYS A 138 1.22 21.50 4.87
N ASN A 139 1.90 20.45 5.25
CA ASN A 139 3.27 20.44 5.69
C ASN A 139 4.20 20.35 4.46
N LEU A 140 5.14 21.31 4.33
CA LEU A 140 6.17 21.24 3.30
C LEU A 140 7.46 20.69 3.89
N SER A 141 7.53 19.35 3.95
CA SER A 141 8.74 18.61 4.31
C SER A 141 9.32 19.02 5.68
N GLY A 142 8.44 19.32 6.65
CA GLY A 142 8.82 19.69 8.01
C GLY A 142 9.34 21.12 8.18
N ASN A 143 9.31 21.96 7.13
CA ASN A 143 9.88 23.30 7.17
C ASN A 143 8.84 24.38 7.46
N LEU A 144 7.70 24.32 6.77
CA LEU A 144 6.67 25.35 6.86
C LEU A 144 5.27 24.80 6.62
N LEU A 145 4.28 25.57 7.05
CA LEU A 145 2.86 25.26 6.84
C LEU A 145 2.25 26.19 5.79
N VAL A 146 1.62 25.62 4.76
CA VAL A 146 1.00 26.39 3.67
C VAL A 146 -0.36 26.94 4.10
N LYS A 147 -0.77 28.06 3.49
CA LYS A 147 -2.09 28.67 3.66
C LYS A 147 -3.21 27.62 3.61
N PRO A 148 -4.18 27.67 4.55
CA PRO A 148 -5.08 26.55 4.74
C PRO A 148 -6.10 26.42 3.62
N ILE A 149 -6.38 25.16 3.26
CA ILE A 149 -7.58 24.78 2.53
C ILE A 149 -8.73 24.80 3.53
N ARG A 150 -9.76 25.60 3.26
CA ARG A 150 -10.91 25.79 4.14
C ARG A 150 -12.17 25.26 3.47
N ASN A 151 -12.81 24.29 4.12
CA ASN A 151 -14.13 23.81 3.74
C ASN A 151 -15.11 24.05 4.88
N ARG A 152 -16.35 24.43 4.55
CA ARG A 152 -17.43 24.50 5.54
C ARG A 152 -17.88 23.07 5.84
N ILE A 153 -17.92 22.70 7.12
CA ILE A 153 -18.54 21.44 7.50
C ILE A 153 -20.03 21.60 7.28
N ILE A 154 -20.59 20.82 6.35
CA ILE A 154 -22.03 20.78 6.09
C ILE A 154 -22.67 19.93 7.20
N SER A 155 -22.85 20.48 8.41
CA SER A 155 -23.82 20.00 9.43
C SER A 155 -23.84 20.93 10.64
N GLY A 156 -25.05 21.29 11.10
CA GLY A 156 -25.31 22.41 12.02
C GLY A 156 -24.66 22.32 13.40
N ASN A 157 -24.03 23.44 13.78
CA ASN A 157 -23.89 24.11 15.08
C ASN A 157 -23.61 23.33 16.38
N THR A 158 -23.25 22.05 16.39
CA THR A 158 -22.86 21.42 17.66
C THR A 158 -21.86 20.28 17.47
N PHE A 159 -20.67 20.44 18.06
CA PHE A 159 -19.71 19.37 18.29
C PHE A 159 -20.26 18.48 19.42
N PRO A 160 -20.67 17.26 19.10
CA PRO A 160 -19.92 16.13 19.63
C PRO A 160 -19.66 15.12 18.52
N PHE A 161 -19.03 15.55 17.43
CA PHE A 161 -18.59 14.62 16.39
C PHE A 161 -17.24 14.02 16.80
N LYS A 162 -17.16 12.69 16.89
CA LYS A 162 -15.87 12.01 16.91
C LYS A 162 -15.31 12.08 15.50
N ILE A 163 -14.21 12.82 15.31
CA ILE A 163 -13.54 12.98 14.02
C ILE A 163 -12.25 12.18 14.02
N THR A 164 -12.09 11.37 12.97
CA THR A 164 -10.92 10.52 12.71
C THR A 164 -10.46 10.75 11.28
N VAL A 165 -9.16 10.66 11.05
CA VAL A 165 -8.59 10.63 9.70
C VAL A 165 -8.10 9.22 9.44
N THR A 166 -8.64 8.57 8.43
CA THR A 166 -8.33 7.16 8.12
C THR A 166 -8.61 6.88 6.65
N ASP A 167 -7.90 5.92 6.07
CA ASP A 167 -8.25 5.37 4.75
C ASP A 167 -9.52 4.51 4.87
N LEU A 168 -10.69 5.15 4.74
CA LEU A 168 -11.99 4.49 4.83
C LEU A 168 -12.30 3.66 3.58
N LEU A 169 -11.80 4.09 2.42
CA LEU A 169 -12.12 3.49 1.12
C LEU A 169 -11.14 2.39 0.72
N GLY A 170 -10.08 2.20 1.50
CA GLY A 170 -9.01 1.24 1.22
C GLY A 170 -8.19 1.62 -0.02
N ASN A 171 -8.20 2.90 -0.42
CA ASN A 171 -7.57 3.37 -1.66
C ASN A 171 -6.19 3.98 -1.42
N GLY A 172 -5.65 3.88 -0.20
CA GLY A 172 -4.34 4.41 0.19
C GLY A 172 -4.30 5.92 0.34
N VAL A 173 -5.46 6.60 0.37
CA VAL A 173 -5.56 8.04 0.69
C VAL A 173 -6.49 8.29 1.86
N ALA A 174 -6.13 9.27 2.68
CA ALA A 174 -6.86 9.59 3.89
C ALA A 174 -8.26 10.17 3.60
N CYS A 175 -9.25 9.70 4.35
CA CYS A 175 -10.56 10.30 4.45
C CYS A 175 -10.73 10.93 5.83
N ILE A 176 -11.40 12.07 5.90
CA ILE A 176 -11.91 12.57 7.17
C ILE A 176 -13.25 11.91 7.41
N VAL A 177 -13.36 11.20 8.52
CA VAL A 177 -14.57 10.48 8.91
C VAL A 177 -15.08 11.07 10.21
N TRP A 178 -16.39 11.32 10.26
CA TRP A 178 -17.03 11.76 11.49
C TRP A 178 -18.35 11.07 11.71
N SER A 179 -18.64 10.83 12.98
CA SER A 179 -19.90 10.23 13.43
C SER A 179 -20.73 11.20 14.24
N SER A 180 -22.03 11.24 13.98
CA SER A 180 -23.03 12.00 14.73
C SER A 180 -23.95 11.07 15.49
N LEU A 181 -24.19 11.38 16.77
CA LEU A 181 -25.20 10.72 17.60
C LEU A 181 -26.52 11.53 17.68
N LEU A 182 -26.60 12.65 16.95
CA LEU A 182 -27.79 13.50 16.97
C LEU A 182 -28.93 12.83 16.19
N SER A 183 -30.16 12.91 16.71
CA SER A 183 -31.34 12.31 16.09
C SER A 183 -31.55 12.78 14.64
N LYS A 184 -31.12 14.01 14.31
CA LYS A 184 -31.18 14.57 12.94
C LYS A 184 -30.33 13.79 11.92
N ASP A 185 -29.29 13.10 12.38
CA ASP A 185 -28.33 12.36 11.55
C ASP A 185 -28.55 10.84 11.65
N ALA A 186 -29.64 10.38 12.27
CA ALA A 186 -29.89 8.94 12.50
C ALA A 186 -29.92 8.10 11.21
N SER A 187 -30.33 8.68 10.08
CA SER A 187 -30.33 8.00 8.77
C SER A 187 -28.94 7.93 8.10
N SER A 188 -27.98 8.72 8.57
CA SER A 188 -26.60 8.77 8.04
C SER A 188 -25.64 9.17 9.17
N PRO A 189 -25.46 8.28 10.17
CA PRO A 189 -24.72 8.61 11.38
C PRO A 189 -23.22 8.76 11.13
N ILE A 190 -22.70 8.17 10.05
CA ILE A 190 -21.31 8.28 9.61
C ILE A 190 -21.27 9.05 8.30
N LYS A 191 -20.41 10.07 8.25
CA LYS A 191 -20.16 10.89 7.08
C LYS A 191 -18.65 10.97 6.86
N TYR A 192 -18.24 11.17 5.61
CA TYR A 192 -16.83 11.29 5.28
C TYR A 192 -16.58 12.31 4.16
N ILE A 193 -15.35 12.80 4.09
CA ILE A 193 -14.82 13.59 2.97
C ILE A 193 -13.61 12.84 2.43
N ASP A 194 -13.68 12.50 1.14
CA ASP A 194 -12.53 12.02 0.37
C ASP A 194 -11.69 13.23 -0.05
N LEU A 195 -10.49 13.32 0.51
CA LEU A 195 -9.62 14.49 0.38
C LEU A 195 -8.93 14.58 -0.98
N MET A 196 -8.70 13.43 -1.63
CA MET A 196 -7.91 13.32 -2.86
C MET A 196 -8.70 12.71 -4.02
N ASN A 197 -10.03 12.66 -3.91
CA ASN A 197 -10.92 12.06 -4.90
C ASN A 197 -10.47 10.64 -5.31
N SER A 198 -10.05 9.86 -4.31
CA SER A 198 -9.55 8.49 -4.44
C SER A 198 -8.35 8.31 -5.36
N LYS A 199 -7.60 9.38 -5.64
CA LYS A 199 -6.38 9.33 -6.45
C LYS A 199 -5.18 9.58 -5.56
N LYS A 200 -4.23 8.64 -5.56
CA LYS A 200 -2.96 8.86 -4.88
C LYS A 200 -2.13 9.91 -5.63
N PRO A 201 -1.80 11.04 -4.99
CA PRO A 201 -0.92 12.05 -5.58
C PRO A 201 0.54 11.59 -5.55
N HIS A 202 1.44 12.41 -6.12
CA HIS A 202 2.90 12.20 -6.12
C HIS A 202 3.40 10.91 -6.81
N ILE A 203 2.57 10.28 -7.64
CA ILE A 203 2.96 9.14 -8.48
C ILE A 203 3.10 9.57 -9.96
N MET A 204 4.05 8.96 -10.67
CA MET A 204 4.26 9.23 -12.10
C MET A 204 3.12 8.61 -12.92
N VAL A 205 2.31 9.45 -13.58
CA VAL A 205 1.17 9.02 -14.40
C VAL A 205 1.46 9.02 -15.91
N SER A 206 2.53 9.69 -16.36
CA SER A 206 2.94 9.65 -17.76
C SER A 206 4.35 10.16 -17.96
N TYR A 207 4.92 9.85 -19.12
CA TYR A 207 6.10 10.54 -19.63
C TYR A 207 6.03 10.68 -21.16
N LYS A 208 6.77 11.66 -21.68
CA LYS A 208 6.93 11.91 -23.11
C LYS A 208 8.40 12.05 -23.43
N ASN A 209 8.89 11.31 -24.43
CA ASN A 209 10.30 11.41 -24.81
C ASN A 209 10.58 12.57 -25.79
N ASN A 210 9.55 13.31 -26.21
CA ASN A 210 9.60 14.36 -27.25
C ASN A 210 10.16 13.89 -28.61
N LEU A 211 10.19 12.58 -28.84
CA LEU A 211 10.62 11.92 -30.09
C LEU A 211 9.48 11.06 -30.68
N GLY A 212 8.23 11.34 -30.32
CA GLY A 212 7.05 10.64 -30.81
C GLY A 212 6.49 9.56 -29.89
N LYS A 213 7.19 9.15 -28.82
CA LYS A 213 6.67 8.17 -27.85
C LYS A 213 6.07 8.86 -26.62
N GLU A 214 4.81 8.53 -26.34
CA GLU A 214 4.13 8.90 -25.10
C GLU A 214 3.71 7.63 -24.35
N VAL A 215 3.89 7.61 -23.04
CA VAL A 215 3.46 6.50 -22.19
C VAL A 215 2.63 7.05 -21.04
N THR A 216 1.48 6.44 -20.80
CA THR A 216 0.56 6.77 -19.71
C THR A 216 0.36 5.56 -18.81
N PHE A 217 0.27 5.80 -17.50
CA PHE A 217 0.06 4.80 -16.47
C PHE A 217 -1.24 5.09 -15.72
N GLU A 218 -2.04 4.06 -15.50
CA GLU A 218 -3.15 4.08 -14.56
C GLU A 218 -2.84 3.20 -13.37
N TYR A 219 -3.16 3.68 -12.17
CA TYR A 219 -2.91 2.99 -10.92
C TYR A 219 -4.22 2.55 -10.27
N THR A 220 -4.17 1.37 -9.65
CA THR A 220 -5.27 0.80 -8.88
C THR A 220 -4.73 0.27 -7.56
N PRO A 221 -5.38 0.54 -6.41
CA PRO A 221 -4.96 -0.01 -5.13
C PRO A 221 -5.18 -1.53 -5.07
N SER A 222 -4.27 -2.25 -4.41
CA SER A 222 -4.29 -3.70 -4.25
C SER A 222 -5.57 -4.24 -3.60
N THR A 223 -6.21 -3.44 -2.76
CA THR A 223 -7.50 -3.72 -2.11
C THR A 223 -8.62 -3.97 -3.11
N LYS A 224 -8.62 -3.26 -4.26
CA LYS A 224 -9.62 -3.45 -5.30
C LYS A 224 -9.51 -4.84 -5.91
N PHE A 225 -8.30 -5.26 -6.27
CA PHE A 225 -8.05 -6.62 -6.78
C PHE A 225 -8.44 -7.69 -5.76
N TYR A 226 -8.06 -7.50 -4.49
CA TYR A 226 -8.43 -8.41 -3.41
C TYR A 226 -9.95 -8.55 -3.24
N ILE A 227 -10.70 -7.44 -3.30
CA ILE A 227 -12.16 -7.46 -3.19
C ILE A 227 -12.80 -8.14 -4.40
N GLU A 228 -12.33 -7.84 -5.61
CA GLU A 228 -12.81 -8.46 -6.85
C GLU A 228 -12.66 -9.99 -6.79
N ASP A 229 -11.48 -10.48 -6.40
CA ASP A 229 -11.19 -11.91 -6.27
C ASP A 229 -12.01 -12.58 -5.17
N LYS A 230 -12.16 -11.90 -4.02
CA LYS A 230 -12.97 -12.41 -2.90
C LYS A 230 -14.44 -12.56 -3.31
N LEU A 231 -14.98 -11.59 -4.04
CA LEU A 231 -16.36 -11.65 -4.56
C LEU A 231 -16.51 -12.69 -5.68
N ALA A 232 -15.46 -12.94 -6.45
CA ALA A 232 -15.40 -14.01 -7.45
C ALA A 232 -15.17 -15.42 -6.86
N GLY A 233 -15.09 -15.55 -5.52
CA GLY A 233 -14.88 -16.84 -4.86
C GLY A 233 -13.44 -17.38 -4.96
N LYS A 234 -12.46 -16.54 -5.29
CA LYS A 234 -11.03 -16.87 -5.41
C LYS A 234 -10.21 -16.09 -4.35
N PRO A 235 -10.46 -16.26 -3.05
CA PRO A 235 -9.80 -15.47 -2.02
C PRO A 235 -8.29 -15.63 -2.07
N TRP A 236 -7.55 -14.56 -1.81
CA TRP A 236 -6.08 -14.64 -1.80
C TRP A 236 -5.57 -15.57 -0.70
N VAL A 237 -4.55 -16.37 -1.03
CA VAL A 237 -3.78 -17.20 -0.10
C VAL A 237 -3.21 -16.38 1.06
N THR A 238 -2.68 -15.19 0.77
CA THR A 238 -2.14 -14.23 1.73
C THR A 238 -2.90 -12.90 1.67
N LYS A 239 -2.79 -12.07 2.71
CA LYS A 239 -3.48 -10.78 2.80
C LYS A 239 -2.49 -9.67 3.10
N LEU A 240 -2.72 -8.52 2.49
CA LEU A 240 -2.03 -7.27 2.83
C LEU A 240 -2.86 -6.51 3.87
N HIS A 241 -2.19 -5.91 4.85
CA HIS A 241 -2.83 -5.05 5.85
C HIS A 241 -2.77 -3.56 5.48
N PHE A 242 -2.16 -3.22 4.35
CA PHE A 242 -2.15 -1.88 3.77
C PHE A 242 -2.35 -1.93 2.24
N PRO A 243 -2.89 -0.87 1.63
CA PRO A 243 -3.01 -0.76 0.18
C PRO A 243 -1.64 -0.56 -0.49
N VAL A 244 -1.40 -1.31 -1.55
CA VAL A 244 -0.26 -1.09 -2.46
C VAL A 244 -0.81 -0.53 -3.76
N HIS A 245 -0.21 0.55 -4.28
CA HIS A 245 -0.65 1.13 -5.56
C HIS A 245 0.06 0.43 -6.71
N CYS A 246 -0.71 -0.34 -7.47
CA CYS A 246 -0.20 -1.13 -8.57
C CYS A 246 -0.54 -0.46 -9.90
N ILE A 247 0.37 -0.53 -10.88
CA ILE A 247 0.06 -0.12 -12.25
C ILE A 247 -0.95 -1.12 -12.81
N SER A 248 -2.18 -0.68 -13.04
CA SER A 248 -3.25 -1.50 -13.61
C SER A 248 -3.33 -1.38 -15.13
N LYS A 249 -2.80 -0.30 -15.70
CA LYS A 249 -2.78 -0.10 -17.15
C LYS A 249 -1.58 0.73 -17.57
N THR A 250 -0.94 0.29 -18.65
CA THR A 250 0.09 1.06 -19.36
C THR A 250 -0.37 1.25 -20.79
N ILE A 251 -0.41 2.49 -21.26
CA ILE A 251 -0.74 2.82 -22.64
C ILE A 251 0.51 3.42 -23.26
N THR A 252 1.08 2.75 -24.25
CA THR A 252 2.19 3.26 -25.06
C THR A 252 1.64 3.69 -26.41
N GLU A 253 1.90 4.94 -26.76
CA GLU A 253 1.48 5.53 -28.03
C GLU A 253 2.70 6.00 -28.80
N ASP A 254 2.78 5.60 -30.07
CA ASP A 254 3.64 6.24 -31.06
C ASP A 254 2.81 7.27 -31.82
N LYS A 255 3.06 8.55 -31.53
CA LYS A 255 2.36 9.69 -32.12
C LYS A 255 2.71 9.91 -33.60
N ILE A 256 3.73 9.25 -34.14
CA ILE A 256 4.08 9.32 -35.56
C ILE A 256 3.24 8.31 -36.34
N SER A 257 3.22 7.05 -35.90
CA SER A 257 2.50 5.97 -36.59
C SER A 257 1.03 5.83 -36.17
N GLY A 258 0.59 6.45 -35.08
CA GLY A 258 -0.73 6.22 -34.50
C GLY A 258 -0.89 4.81 -33.89
N TYR A 259 0.22 4.09 -33.70
CA TYR A 259 0.24 2.81 -33.01
C TYR A 259 -0.03 2.99 -31.52
N ARG A 260 -0.92 2.15 -30.98
CA ARG A 260 -1.29 2.16 -29.57
C ARG A 260 -1.23 0.74 -29.00
N PHE A 261 -0.36 0.57 -28.02
CA PHE A 261 -0.20 -0.67 -27.27
C PHE A 261 -0.69 -0.50 -25.84
N VAL A 262 -1.52 -1.42 -25.39
CA VAL A 262 -2.17 -1.38 -24.08
C VAL A 262 -1.85 -2.65 -23.31
N ASN A 263 -1.23 -2.49 -22.14
CA ASN A 263 -1.03 -3.58 -21.18
C ASN A 263 -1.94 -3.33 -19.99
N GLU A 264 -2.82 -4.27 -19.67
CA GLU A 264 -3.65 -4.23 -18.47
C GLU A 264 -3.18 -5.29 -17.47
N TYR A 265 -3.11 -4.93 -16.18
CA TYR A 265 -2.58 -5.81 -15.14
C TYR A 265 -3.60 -6.06 -14.04
N LYS A 266 -3.63 -7.30 -13.54
CA LYS A 266 -4.30 -7.69 -12.30
C LYS A 266 -3.31 -8.40 -11.39
N TYR A 267 -3.41 -8.12 -10.10
CA TYR A 267 -2.46 -8.59 -9.10
C TYR A 267 -3.19 -9.42 -8.05
N HIS A 268 -2.58 -10.51 -7.62
CA HIS A 268 -3.18 -11.50 -6.75
C HIS A 268 -2.19 -11.96 -5.67
N HIS A 269 -2.69 -12.42 -4.53
CA HIS A 269 -1.89 -13.01 -3.44
C HIS A 269 -0.75 -12.11 -2.94
N GLY A 270 -1.04 -10.83 -2.69
CA GLY A 270 -0.08 -9.91 -2.09
C GLY A 270 0.32 -10.34 -0.68
N TYR A 271 1.62 -10.35 -0.41
CA TYR A 271 2.16 -10.78 0.88
C TYR A 271 3.13 -9.76 1.50
N TYR A 272 2.94 -9.54 2.81
CA TYR A 272 3.83 -8.76 3.65
C TYR A 272 4.24 -9.60 4.84
N ASP A 273 5.56 -9.73 5.03
CA ASP A 273 6.12 -10.41 6.19
C ASP A 273 6.25 -9.43 7.35
N HIS A 274 5.50 -9.69 8.43
CA HIS A 274 5.45 -8.80 9.59
C HIS A 274 6.68 -8.92 10.48
N ALA A 275 7.37 -10.07 10.46
CA ALA A 275 8.58 -10.25 11.26
C ALA A 275 9.74 -9.44 10.67
N GLU A 276 9.88 -9.49 9.35
CA GLU A 276 10.96 -8.81 8.60
C GLU A 276 10.55 -7.42 8.07
N ARG A 277 9.29 -7.02 8.28
CA ARG A 277 8.69 -5.78 7.74
C ARG A 277 8.89 -5.57 6.25
N GLU A 278 8.77 -6.65 5.50
CA GLU A 278 9.15 -6.68 4.10
C GLU A 278 7.93 -6.99 3.23
N PHE A 279 7.59 -6.08 2.32
CA PHE A 279 6.68 -6.41 1.23
C PHE A 279 7.37 -7.36 0.26
N ARG A 280 6.77 -8.54 0.07
CA ARG A 280 7.37 -9.63 -0.70
C ARG A 280 6.94 -9.63 -2.17
N GLY A 281 5.83 -8.97 -2.48
CA GLY A 281 5.25 -8.92 -3.82
C GLY A 281 3.91 -9.64 -3.89
N PHE A 282 3.51 -9.97 -5.13
CA PHE A 282 2.26 -10.64 -5.48
C PHE A 282 2.56 -12.04 -5.98
N GLY A 283 1.76 -13.02 -5.56
CA GLY A 283 1.93 -14.42 -5.93
C GLY A 283 1.47 -14.75 -7.34
N MET A 284 0.60 -13.91 -7.93
CA MET A 284 0.24 -14.02 -9.34
C MET A 284 -0.05 -12.64 -9.94
N VAL A 285 0.39 -12.45 -11.18
CA VAL A 285 0.08 -11.27 -12.01
C VAL A 285 -0.51 -11.75 -13.34
N GLU A 286 -1.71 -11.26 -13.67
CA GLU A 286 -2.29 -11.40 -15.00
C GLU A 286 -1.98 -10.14 -15.80
N GLN A 287 -1.45 -10.30 -17.00
CA GLN A 287 -1.21 -9.24 -17.96
C GLN A 287 -2.02 -9.50 -19.22
N VAL A 288 -2.76 -8.50 -19.70
CA VAL A 288 -3.51 -8.53 -20.96
C VAL A 288 -2.91 -7.51 -21.90
N ASP A 289 -2.34 -7.99 -23.00
CA ASP A 289 -1.71 -7.17 -24.02
C ASP A 289 -2.64 -7.02 -25.22
N THR A 290 -2.89 -5.78 -25.63
CA THR A 290 -3.75 -5.45 -26.77
C THR A 290 -3.06 -4.42 -27.67
N GLU A 291 -3.05 -4.68 -28.97
CA GLU A 291 -2.57 -3.78 -30.00
C GLU A 291 -3.73 -3.21 -30.80
N THR A 292 -3.69 -1.91 -31.04
CA THR A 292 -4.65 -1.22 -31.92
C THR A 292 -3.92 -0.21 -32.79
N PHE A 293 -4.35 -0.09 -34.04
CA PHE A 293 -3.85 0.90 -34.99
C PHE A 293 -4.97 1.87 -35.35
N GLU A 294 -4.76 3.18 -35.17
CA GLU A 294 -5.78 4.19 -35.52
C GLU A 294 -5.89 4.48 -37.04
N HIS A 295 -5.43 3.59 -37.93
CA HIS A 295 -5.49 3.87 -39.37
C HIS A 295 -6.94 3.79 -39.90
N TRP A 296 -7.36 4.90 -40.51
CA TRP A 296 -8.72 5.21 -40.92
C TRP A 296 -9.22 4.31 -42.05
N GLU A 297 -10.48 3.89 -41.99
CA GLU A 297 -11.27 3.70 -43.21
C GLU A 297 -12.59 4.48 -43.16
N LYS A 298 -12.65 5.55 -43.93
CA LYS A 298 -13.92 6.12 -44.40
C LYS A 298 -14.29 5.42 -45.71
N GLY A 299 -14.80 4.20 -45.61
CA GLY A 299 -15.41 3.51 -46.74
C GLY A 299 -16.75 4.16 -47.09
N ASN A 300 -16.85 4.82 -48.23
CA ASN A 300 -18.16 5.17 -48.80
C ASN A 300 -18.97 3.88 -48.96
N ALA A 301 -20.23 3.95 -48.50
CA ALA A 301 -21.32 2.99 -48.67
C ALA A 301 -20.95 1.54 -49.04
N SER A 302 -21.28 0.62 -48.12
CA SER A 302 -21.50 -0.82 -48.32
C SER A 302 -20.34 -1.82 -48.30
N ASN A 303 -19.17 -1.48 -47.74
CA ASN A 303 -18.16 -2.49 -47.37
C ASN A 303 -17.84 -2.43 -45.87
N ILE A 304 -18.06 -3.53 -45.16
CA ILE A 304 -17.48 -3.78 -43.83
C ILE A 304 -16.02 -4.14 -44.11
N VAL A 305 -15.09 -3.24 -43.85
CA VAL A 305 -13.67 -3.53 -44.00
C VAL A 305 -13.14 -4.03 -42.65
N GLU A 306 -12.56 -5.22 -42.65
CA GLU A 306 -11.89 -5.80 -41.49
C GLU A 306 -10.72 -4.91 -41.08
N ASN A 307 -10.58 -4.69 -39.78
CA ASN A 307 -9.45 -3.99 -39.18
C ASN A 307 -8.21 -4.90 -39.34
N SER A 308 -7.59 -4.87 -40.53
CA SER A 308 -6.61 -5.86 -41.01
C SER A 308 -5.33 -6.03 -40.17
N LEU A 309 -5.15 -5.22 -39.13
CA LEU A 309 -3.99 -5.20 -38.25
C LEU A 309 -4.34 -5.39 -36.76
N ASP A 310 -5.62 -5.56 -36.40
CA ASP A 310 -5.99 -5.84 -35.00
C ASP A 310 -5.64 -7.29 -34.64
N GLN A 311 -4.80 -7.45 -33.62
CA GLN A 311 -4.54 -8.75 -33.01
C GLN A 311 -5.49 -8.99 -31.85
N GLU A 312 -5.92 -10.24 -31.66
CA GLU A 312 -6.69 -10.59 -30.47
C GLU A 312 -5.81 -10.48 -29.21
N PRO A 313 -6.36 -10.02 -28.07
CA PRO A 313 -5.56 -9.80 -26.89
C PRO A 313 -4.91 -11.08 -26.37
N VAL A 314 -3.65 -10.97 -25.96
CA VAL A 314 -2.89 -12.06 -25.33
C VAL A 314 -2.99 -11.90 -23.82
N VAL A 315 -3.21 -13.01 -23.10
CA VAL A 315 -3.23 -13.04 -21.64
C VAL A 315 -2.04 -13.83 -21.16
N SER A 316 -1.16 -13.21 -20.40
CA SER A 316 -0.06 -13.88 -19.71
C SER A 316 -0.35 -13.93 -18.22
N LYS A 317 -0.40 -15.13 -17.64
CA LYS A 317 -0.51 -15.32 -16.19
C LYS A 317 0.83 -15.79 -15.66
N THR A 318 1.39 -15.06 -14.70
CA THR A 318 2.69 -15.39 -14.10
C THR A 318 2.53 -15.57 -12.60
N TRP A 319 2.78 -16.79 -12.11
CA TRP A 319 2.85 -17.10 -10.70
C TRP A 319 4.28 -16.97 -10.20
N SER A 320 4.45 -16.30 -9.07
CA SER A 320 5.75 -16.08 -8.42
C SER A 320 5.70 -16.50 -6.96
N HIS A 321 6.81 -17.02 -6.45
CA HIS A 321 6.91 -17.40 -5.06
C HIS A 321 7.02 -16.15 -4.18
N ILE A 322 6.14 -16.03 -3.19
CA ILE A 322 6.05 -14.85 -2.31
C ILE A 322 6.91 -14.95 -1.04
N GLY A 323 7.57 -16.07 -0.81
CA GLY A 323 8.37 -16.29 0.39
C GLY A 323 7.55 -16.48 1.66
N ALA A 324 6.24 -16.75 1.52
CA ALA A 324 5.35 -17.01 2.63
C ALA A 324 5.53 -18.44 3.13
N PHE A 325 5.85 -18.58 4.42
CA PHE A 325 5.87 -19.88 5.09
C PHE A 325 4.45 -20.27 5.50
N LEU A 326 3.74 -20.95 4.60
CA LEU A 326 2.34 -21.36 4.80
C LEU A 326 2.24 -22.81 5.30
N GLN A 327 2.90 -23.73 4.60
CA GLN A 327 2.94 -25.16 4.89
C GLN A 327 4.32 -25.70 4.51
N LYS A 328 4.86 -26.63 5.30
CA LYS A 328 6.22 -27.18 5.10
C LYS A 328 6.34 -27.97 3.78
N ASP A 329 5.28 -28.64 3.35
CA ASP A 329 5.37 -29.68 2.31
C ASP A 329 5.20 -29.14 0.87
N LYS A 330 4.91 -27.85 0.69
CA LYS A 330 4.62 -27.25 -0.62
C LYS A 330 5.30 -25.89 -0.79
N ILE A 331 6.58 -25.91 -1.19
CA ILE A 331 7.37 -24.70 -1.39
C ILE A 331 6.95 -24.04 -2.71
N LEU A 332 7.03 -24.77 -3.81
CA LEU A 332 6.78 -24.27 -5.16
C LEU A 332 5.34 -24.46 -5.62
N SER A 333 4.62 -25.40 -5.01
CA SER A 333 3.31 -25.87 -5.47
C SER A 333 2.10 -25.16 -4.81
N GLN A 334 2.33 -23.99 -4.19
CA GLN A 334 1.31 -23.24 -3.43
C GLN A 334 0.09 -22.83 -4.26
N PHE A 335 0.29 -22.55 -5.55
CA PHE A 335 -0.74 -22.07 -6.48
C PHE A 335 -1.19 -23.14 -7.50
N ALA A 336 -0.80 -24.40 -7.31
CA ALA A 336 -1.07 -25.46 -8.28
C ALA A 336 -2.57 -25.65 -8.58
N ASN A 337 -3.43 -25.31 -7.63
CA ASN A 337 -4.90 -25.35 -7.77
C ASN A 337 -5.48 -24.25 -8.68
N GLU A 338 -4.66 -23.31 -9.16
CA GLU A 338 -5.09 -22.20 -10.03
C GLU A 338 -4.63 -22.35 -11.48
N TYR A 339 -3.82 -23.36 -11.77
CA TYR A 339 -3.29 -23.60 -13.12
C TYR A 339 -4.41 -23.94 -14.10
N TRP A 340 -4.15 -23.74 -15.39
CA TRP A 340 -5.20 -23.81 -16.42
C TRP A 340 -6.05 -25.08 -16.38
N PHE A 341 -5.44 -26.24 -16.10
CA PHE A 341 -6.15 -27.54 -16.08
C PHE A 341 -7.07 -27.66 -14.85
N GLU A 342 -6.68 -27.12 -13.70
CA GLU A 342 -7.55 -27.05 -12.52
C GLU A 342 -8.69 -26.05 -12.72
N GLU A 343 -8.40 -24.90 -13.33
CA GLU A 343 -9.43 -23.93 -13.69
C GLU A 343 -10.42 -24.51 -14.71
N MET A 344 -9.94 -25.27 -15.70
CA MET A 344 -10.80 -26.00 -16.64
C MET A 344 -11.70 -27.02 -15.94
N ASN A 345 -11.13 -27.84 -15.04
CA ASN A 345 -11.88 -28.83 -14.27
C ASN A 345 -12.97 -28.16 -13.42
N LYS A 346 -12.65 -27.05 -12.74
CA LYS A 346 -13.62 -26.23 -11.98
C LYS A 346 -14.76 -25.70 -12.85
N GLN A 347 -14.49 -25.45 -14.13
CA GLN A 347 -15.48 -24.99 -15.10
C GLN A 347 -16.22 -26.13 -15.82
N GLY A 348 -16.02 -27.38 -15.38
CA GLY A 348 -16.71 -28.57 -15.90
C GLY A 348 -16.08 -29.18 -17.14
N PHE A 349 -14.88 -28.74 -17.53
CA PHE A 349 -14.13 -29.30 -18.65
C PHE A 349 -13.11 -30.32 -18.15
N SER A 350 -13.40 -31.61 -18.33
CA SER A 350 -12.38 -32.65 -18.12
C SER A 350 -11.34 -32.57 -19.24
N VAL A 351 -10.10 -32.22 -18.91
CA VAL A 351 -9.01 -32.15 -19.89
C VAL A 351 -7.82 -32.99 -19.42
N PRO A 352 -7.40 -33.99 -20.22
CA PRO A 352 -6.11 -34.62 -19.99
C PRO A 352 -5.01 -33.62 -20.34
N HIS A 353 -4.16 -33.29 -19.37
CA HIS A 353 -2.92 -32.56 -19.62
C HIS A 353 -1.74 -33.54 -19.55
N HIS A 354 -0.74 -33.32 -20.40
CA HIS A 354 0.48 -34.15 -20.45
C HIS A 354 1.68 -33.41 -19.86
N GLU A 355 1.43 -32.45 -18.98
CA GLU A 355 2.52 -31.72 -18.32
C GLU A 355 3.30 -32.66 -17.40
N LEU A 356 4.63 -32.62 -17.50
CA LEU A 356 5.52 -33.31 -16.58
C LEU A 356 5.45 -32.61 -15.22
N SER A 357 5.11 -33.37 -14.18
CA SER A 357 5.20 -32.86 -12.81
C SER A 357 6.67 -32.64 -12.47
N LEU A 358 7.03 -31.39 -12.17
CA LEU A 358 8.34 -31.07 -11.63
C LEU A 358 8.34 -31.40 -10.12
N PRO A 359 9.46 -31.95 -9.59
CA PRO A 359 9.61 -32.09 -8.15
C PRO A 359 9.57 -30.72 -7.48
N ASP A 360 9.08 -30.69 -6.23
CA ASP A 360 9.11 -29.48 -5.40
C ASP A 360 10.57 -29.08 -5.07
N ALA A 361 10.77 -27.89 -4.50
CA ALA A 361 12.12 -27.40 -4.20
C ALA A 361 12.87 -28.37 -3.28
N ILE A 362 14.15 -28.58 -3.59
CA ILE A 362 15.05 -29.43 -2.81
C ILE A 362 15.93 -28.53 -1.96
N LEU A 363 15.89 -28.71 -0.64
CA LEU A 363 16.89 -28.16 0.25
C LEU A 363 18.12 -29.07 0.23
N ILE A 364 19.29 -28.50 0.00
CA ILE A 364 20.58 -29.20 0.11
C ILE A 364 21.39 -28.54 1.22
N ALA A 365 22.20 -29.34 1.92
CA ALA A 365 23.14 -28.79 2.89
C ALA A 365 24.35 -28.19 2.16
N ALA A 366 24.81 -27.03 2.63
CA ALA A 366 25.99 -26.38 2.09
C ALA A 366 27.25 -27.28 2.16
N PRO A 367 28.21 -27.10 1.24
CA PRO A 367 29.44 -27.90 1.24
C PRO A 367 30.15 -27.87 2.61
N GLY A 368 30.38 -29.04 3.20
CA GLY A 368 31.01 -29.19 4.51
C GLY A 368 30.03 -29.29 5.69
N ILE A 369 28.71 -29.25 5.44
CA ILE A 369 27.67 -29.48 6.45
C ILE A 369 27.05 -30.87 6.24
N ASP A 370 26.80 -31.59 7.33
CA ASP A 370 26.12 -32.90 7.29
C ASP A 370 24.66 -32.72 6.83
N SER A 371 24.24 -33.50 5.83
CA SER A 371 22.88 -33.47 5.29
C SER A 371 21.82 -33.88 6.31
N ALA A 372 22.20 -34.55 7.41
CA ALA A 372 21.31 -34.83 8.53
C ALA A 372 20.69 -33.57 9.15
N ILE A 373 21.34 -32.40 9.02
CA ILE A 373 20.85 -31.13 9.59
C ILE A 373 19.49 -30.71 9.01
N LEU A 374 19.21 -31.10 7.76
CA LEU A 374 17.97 -30.78 7.05
C LEU A 374 16.73 -31.36 7.76
N ASN A 375 16.90 -32.49 8.48
CA ASN A 375 15.83 -33.12 9.24
C ASN A 375 15.57 -32.44 10.60
N THR A 376 16.49 -31.58 11.04
CA THR A 376 16.45 -30.91 12.35
C THR A 376 16.24 -29.39 12.25
N LEU A 377 15.99 -28.86 11.05
CA LEU A 377 15.78 -27.43 10.84
C LEU A 377 14.64 -26.89 11.70
N SER A 378 14.94 -25.83 12.42
CA SER A 378 13.98 -25.03 13.18
C SER A 378 12.97 -24.35 12.26
N THR A 379 11.84 -23.93 12.82
CA THR A 379 10.82 -23.16 12.08
C THR A 379 11.39 -21.88 11.48
N GLN A 380 12.35 -21.22 12.15
CA GLN A 380 12.97 -20.01 11.65
C GLN A 380 13.84 -20.28 10.41
N GLU A 381 14.64 -21.35 10.42
CA GLU A 381 15.46 -21.73 9.26
C GLU A 381 14.58 -22.10 8.05
N TRP A 382 13.45 -22.77 8.29
CA TRP A 382 12.45 -23.00 7.25
C TRP A 382 11.88 -21.70 6.67
N ARG A 383 11.59 -20.70 7.53
CA ARG A 383 11.12 -19.40 7.05
C ARG A 383 12.16 -18.71 6.18
N GLU A 384 13.44 -18.75 6.56
CA GLU A 384 14.53 -18.20 5.75
C GLU A 384 14.67 -18.92 4.39
N ALA A 385 14.54 -20.25 4.37
CA ALA A 385 14.55 -21.02 3.14
C ALA A 385 13.42 -20.60 2.18
N PHE A 386 12.19 -20.46 2.68
CA PHE A 386 11.06 -19.96 1.86
C PHE A 386 11.31 -18.52 1.40
N ARG A 387 11.84 -17.67 2.29
CA ARG A 387 12.20 -16.28 1.99
C ARG A 387 13.19 -16.18 0.83
N ALA A 388 14.15 -17.09 0.72
CA ALA A 388 15.12 -17.12 -0.39
C ALA A 388 14.44 -17.31 -1.77
N CYS A 389 13.27 -17.95 -1.81
CA CYS A 389 12.50 -18.12 -3.05
C CYS A 389 11.69 -16.87 -3.43
N LYS A 390 11.64 -15.80 -2.62
CA LYS A 390 10.90 -14.57 -2.92
C LYS A 390 11.18 -14.07 -4.35
N GLY A 391 10.12 -13.80 -5.10
CA GLY A 391 10.17 -13.20 -6.44
C GLY A 391 10.54 -14.19 -7.56
N MET A 392 10.84 -15.44 -7.22
CA MET A 392 11.12 -16.46 -8.22
C MET A 392 9.84 -16.82 -9.00
N VAL A 393 9.90 -16.76 -10.33
CA VAL A 393 8.80 -17.21 -11.18
C VAL A 393 8.63 -18.72 -11.02
N LEU A 394 7.44 -19.15 -10.62
CA LEU A 394 7.06 -20.55 -10.50
C LEU A 394 6.52 -21.08 -11.82
N ARG A 395 5.66 -20.29 -12.45
CA ARG A 395 4.94 -20.70 -13.66
C ARG A 395 4.51 -19.50 -14.49
N THR A 396 4.52 -19.66 -15.80
CA THR A 396 3.91 -18.72 -16.75
C THR A 396 3.02 -19.48 -17.72
N GLU A 397 1.81 -18.98 -17.93
CA GLU A 397 0.84 -19.47 -18.91
C GLU A 397 0.49 -18.35 -19.88
N VAL A 398 0.58 -18.61 -21.18
CA VAL A 398 0.20 -17.65 -22.24
C VAL A 398 -1.06 -18.16 -22.92
N LEU A 399 -2.13 -17.36 -22.90
CA LEU A 399 -3.47 -17.69 -23.40
C LEU A 399 -3.96 -16.61 -24.38
N GLN A 400 -5.04 -16.92 -25.10
CA GLN A 400 -5.77 -15.97 -25.94
C GLN A 400 -7.04 -15.49 -25.23
N LYS A 401 -7.32 -14.19 -25.27
CA LYS A 401 -8.63 -13.66 -24.90
C LYS A 401 -9.49 -13.49 -26.14
N MET A 402 -10.55 -14.29 -26.27
CA MET A 402 -11.44 -14.20 -27.42
C MET A 402 -12.58 -13.20 -27.15
N PRO A 403 -13.03 -12.43 -28.15
CA PRO A 403 -14.21 -11.59 -28.00
C PRO A 403 -15.47 -12.47 -27.84
N LEU A 404 -16.29 -12.13 -26.84
CA LEU A 404 -17.60 -12.73 -26.56
C LEU A 404 -18.57 -12.49 -27.73
N LYS A 405 -18.48 -13.29 -28.79
CA LYS A 405 -19.50 -13.46 -29.82
C LYS A 405 -19.91 -14.93 -29.92
N MET A 406 -21.22 -15.17 -29.85
CA MET A 406 -21.97 -16.43 -29.73
C MET A 406 -21.24 -17.74 -30.13
N GLY A 407 -21.21 -18.70 -29.20
CA GLY A 407 -20.55 -20.01 -29.33
C GLY A 407 -19.87 -20.43 -28.01
N ILE A 408 -20.63 -20.47 -26.91
CA ILE A 408 -20.12 -20.28 -25.53
C ILE A 408 -19.15 -21.38 -25.07
N LEU A 409 -19.41 -22.65 -25.39
CA LEU A 409 -18.70 -23.75 -24.72
C LEU A 409 -17.32 -24.06 -25.33
N MET A 410 -17.22 -24.21 -26.66
CA MET A 410 -15.93 -24.46 -27.32
C MET A 410 -14.98 -23.27 -27.24
N LYS A 411 -15.50 -22.03 -27.34
CA LYS A 411 -14.68 -20.83 -27.18
C LYS A 411 -14.14 -20.69 -25.77
N ARG A 412 -14.96 -20.95 -24.74
CA ARG A 412 -14.50 -20.93 -23.35
C ARG A 412 -13.43 -21.98 -23.06
N LYS A 413 -13.55 -23.17 -23.64
CA LYS A 413 -12.47 -24.16 -23.59
C LYS A 413 -11.20 -23.64 -24.26
N LYS A 414 -11.31 -23.00 -25.43
CA LYS A 414 -10.15 -22.44 -26.15
C LYS A 414 -9.48 -21.30 -25.39
N GLU A 415 -10.23 -20.39 -24.77
CA GLU A 415 -9.70 -19.30 -23.92
C GLU A 415 -8.93 -19.81 -22.70
N LEU A 416 -9.36 -20.94 -22.13
CA LEU A 416 -8.68 -21.57 -21.00
C LEU A 416 -7.50 -22.44 -21.43
N THR A 417 -7.35 -22.73 -22.73
CA THR A 417 -6.25 -23.57 -23.24
C THR A 417 -5.03 -22.69 -23.50
N PRO A 418 -3.91 -22.89 -22.80
CA PRO A 418 -2.71 -22.09 -23.05
C PRO A 418 -2.04 -22.47 -24.38
N PHE A 419 -1.44 -21.49 -25.04
CA PHE A 419 -0.51 -21.69 -26.16
C PHE A 419 0.84 -22.24 -25.68
N SER A 420 1.31 -21.73 -24.56
CA SER A 420 2.56 -22.15 -23.94
C SER A 420 2.45 -22.11 -22.43
N VAL A 421 3.18 -23.03 -21.80
CA VAL A 421 3.31 -23.16 -20.37
C VAL A 421 4.79 -23.32 -20.07
N ALA A 422 5.32 -22.52 -19.16
CA ALA A 422 6.65 -22.65 -18.61
C ALA A 422 6.54 -22.84 -17.10
N THR A 423 7.26 -23.81 -16.53
CA THR A 423 7.32 -24.03 -15.09
C THR A 423 8.79 -24.12 -14.68
N HIS A 424 9.13 -23.56 -13.52
CA HIS A 424 10.49 -23.54 -12.99
C HIS A 424 10.55 -24.26 -11.65
N ASN A 425 11.70 -24.85 -11.36
CA ASN A 425 12.07 -25.37 -10.05
C ASN A 425 13.36 -24.72 -9.57
N CYS A 426 13.68 -24.91 -8.29
CA CYS A 426 14.93 -24.42 -7.72
C CYS A 426 15.51 -25.39 -6.69
N ILE A 427 16.78 -25.17 -6.40
CA ILE A 427 17.51 -25.80 -5.31
C ILE A 427 17.85 -24.69 -4.32
N ILE A 428 17.55 -24.93 -3.04
CA ILE A 428 17.86 -24.01 -1.94
C ILE A 428 19.07 -24.61 -1.22
N ASN A 429 20.15 -23.83 -1.08
CA ASN A 429 21.40 -24.25 -0.47
C ASN A 429 21.72 -23.40 0.75
#